data_AF-A0A2S9DKM5-F1
#
_entry.id   AF-A0A2S9DKM5-F1
#
_cell.length_a   1.000
_cell.length_b   1.000
_cell.length_c   1.000
_cell.angle_alpha   90.00
_cell.angle_beta   90.00
_cell.angle_gamma   90.00
#
_symmetry.space_group_name_H-M   'P 1'
#
loop_
_entity.id
_entity.type
_entity.pdbx_description
1 polymer ?
#
loop_
_entity_poly.entity_id
_entity_poly.type
_entity_poly.pdbx_seq_one_letter_code
_entity_poly.pdbx_strand_id
1 'polypeptide(L)'
;MPPRQSPAQKLAAKLLLGGEWAPVTNKIGFVKKPLDEAAVEWRKWVQRSNHQARGGIGVTEHQGTLTELLSMLLPLGYGTRWLLLETANPEWTAVMENTTGGVTFNYSLYHHLWEVRQIPTIEVEDEPKNMKRMPGELARGRWGGRNLSIIDESGPRRSLSLYHSEPWKFSHGGEPYDFEDVEQYSAPRALDCFPHETLVHICRNLGLDPFEEDFYVPNGRAFIVELLFEGKSSDEKKYTLAEARAGHDDISVPAVDDPVIGNALYPSGSANPSPDEVFPVTGFEPYTRPTPWDQAVKDFEECLKRYSSYPVRASFSDGLEDLGILALPSLASGGTGSTDISVMASATLLESPSAIREYTAAFMILQWRQADDSSAYESYYPNPKQMAVIRRIYKEQGLYPFDAGSNEVYFNLAVDKMIRTVTSLRLAKELVDWEDSRPAPSSEEAAARRNRSCAWDIRMHIQQREDEIWNSELDDRVQTP
;
A
#
# COMPACT_ATOMS: atom_id res chain seq x y z
N MET A 1 36.11 37.92 6.96
CA MET A 1 35.11 37.16 7.75
C MET A 1 34.59 36.04 6.86
N PRO A 2 34.59 34.78 7.30
CA PRO A 2 33.94 33.71 6.54
C PRO A 2 32.44 34.00 6.39
N PRO A 3 31.81 33.60 5.27
CA PRO A 3 30.38 33.82 5.04
C PRO A 3 29.53 33.14 6.12
N ARG A 4 28.48 33.82 6.58
CA ARG A 4 27.55 33.30 7.60
C ARG A 4 26.77 32.12 7.01
N GLN A 5 26.91 30.94 7.61
CA GLN A 5 26.16 29.75 7.20
C GLN A 5 24.65 29.95 7.37
N SER A 6 23.87 29.52 6.38
CA SER A 6 22.40 29.46 6.45
C SER A 6 21.94 28.38 7.44
N PRO A 7 20.69 28.44 7.95
CA PRO A 7 20.15 27.36 8.80
C PRO A 7 20.24 25.97 8.14
N ALA A 8 20.00 25.88 6.83
CA ALA A 8 20.13 24.65 6.06
C ALA A 8 21.58 24.11 6.07
N GLN A 9 22.57 24.99 5.88
CA GLN A 9 23.99 24.60 5.92
C GLN A 9 24.42 24.13 7.30
N LYS A 10 23.89 24.76 8.36
CA LYS A 10 24.16 24.35 9.74
C LYS A 10 23.58 22.98 10.07
N LEU A 11 22.39 22.67 9.55
CA LEU A 11 21.77 21.37 9.71
C LEU A 11 22.50 20.31 8.88
N ALA A 12 22.79 20.58 7.59
CA ALA A 12 23.52 19.66 6.72
C ALA A 12 24.86 19.22 7.33
N ALA A 13 25.61 20.15 7.94
CA ALA A 13 26.86 19.84 8.63
C ALA A 13 26.73 18.90 9.85
N LYS A 14 25.50 18.63 10.32
CA LYS A 14 25.20 17.67 11.39
C LYS A 14 24.58 16.37 10.88
N LEU A 15 24.28 16.28 9.59
CA LEU A 15 23.76 15.05 8.99
C LEU A 15 24.91 14.09 8.69
N LEU A 16 24.59 12.81 8.48
CA LEU A 16 25.55 11.78 8.13
C LEU A 16 26.41 12.22 6.92
N LEU A 17 27.74 12.15 7.09
CA LEU A 17 28.73 12.62 6.11
C LEU A 17 28.50 14.08 5.65
N GLY A 18 28.06 14.95 6.56
CA GLY A 18 27.79 16.36 6.27
C GLY A 18 26.66 16.58 5.25
N GLY A 19 25.83 15.56 5.00
CA GLY A 19 24.79 15.58 3.96
C GLY A 19 25.34 15.49 2.54
N GLU A 20 26.61 15.11 2.34
CA GLU A 20 27.21 14.96 1.00
C GLU A 20 26.54 13.84 0.19
N TRP A 21 26.03 12.82 0.88
CA TRP A 21 25.32 11.69 0.30
C TRP A 21 23.79 11.84 0.26
N ALA A 22 23.25 13.05 0.47
CA ALA A 22 21.85 13.31 0.16
C ALA A 22 21.55 13.02 -1.33
N PRO A 23 20.38 12.44 -1.67
CA PRO A 23 19.24 12.14 -0.79
C PRO A 23 19.35 10.84 0.00
N VAL A 24 20.28 9.93 -0.30
CA VAL A 24 20.24 8.55 0.22
C VAL A 24 20.44 8.46 1.73
N THR A 25 21.07 9.46 2.35
CA THR A 25 21.26 9.55 3.81
C THR A 25 20.25 10.44 4.53
N ASN A 26 19.32 11.11 3.82
CA ASN A 26 18.32 11.98 4.46
C ASN A 26 17.29 11.16 5.25
N LYS A 27 17.07 9.91 4.85
CA LYS A 27 16.06 9.02 5.41
C LYS A 27 16.60 7.60 5.51
N ILE A 28 16.60 7.04 6.72
CA ILE A 28 17.24 5.77 7.05
C ILE A 28 16.22 4.88 7.77
N GLY A 29 16.12 3.64 7.30
CA GLY A 29 15.34 2.59 7.96
C GLY A 29 16.23 1.80 8.91
N PHE A 30 15.69 1.39 10.05
CA PHE A 30 16.35 0.50 11.00
C PHE A 30 15.47 -0.71 11.26
N VAL A 31 16.06 -1.88 11.17
CA VAL A 31 15.40 -3.17 11.41
C VAL A 31 16.05 -3.80 12.64
N LYS A 32 15.26 -4.17 13.65
CA LYS A 32 15.77 -4.78 14.89
C LYS A 32 16.14 -6.25 14.69
N LYS A 33 17.11 -6.49 13.83
CA LYS A 33 17.71 -7.78 13.50
C LYS A 33 19.20 -7.59 13.19
N PRO A 34 20.06 -8.58 13.50
CA PRO A 34 21.43 -8.64 13.00
C PRO A 34 21.47 -8.66 11.46
N LEU A 35 22.55 -8.15 10.87
CA LEU A 35 22.70 -7.92 9.43
C LEU A 35 22.31 -9.14 8.57
N ASP A 36 22.84 -10.32 8.89
CA ASP A 36 22.60 -11.54 8.10
C ASP A 36 21.12 -11.95 8.13
N GLU A 37 20.46 -11.82 9.29
CA GLU A 37 19.02 -12.12 9.42
C GLU A 37 18.17 -11.05 8.73
N ALA A 38 18.54 -9.77 8.85
CA ALA A 38 17.85 -8.68 8.18
C ALA A 38 17.90 -8.82 6.66
N ALA A 39 19.04 -9.23 6.09
CA ALA A 39 19.17 -9.51 4.66
C ALA A 39 18.26 -10.64 4.20
N VAL A 40 18.15 -11.72 4.97
CA VAL A 40 17.22 -12.82 4.67
C VAL A 40 15.75 -12.35 4.73
N GLU A 41 15.40 -11.51 5.69
CA GLU A 41 14.04 -10.98 5.82
C GLU A 41 13.68 -9.97 4.73
N TRP A 42 14.63 -9.12 4.36
CA TRP A 42 14.49 -8.18 3.25
C TRP A 42 14.33 -8.91 1.93
N ARG A 43 15.14 -9.96 1.69
CA ARG A 43 14.99 -10.83 0.53
C ARG A 43 13.58 -11.41 0.44
N LYS A 44 13.05 -11.98 1.54
CA LYS A 44 11.70 -12.56 1.58
C LYS A 44 10.62 -11.53 1.26
N TRP A 45 10.78 -10.29 1.72
CA TRP A 45 9.89 -9.18 1.37
C TRP A 45 9.88 -8.93 -0.13
N VAL A 46 11.07 -8.73 -0.71
CA VAL A 46 11.21 -8.40 -2.14
C VAL A 46 10.59 -9.50 -3.00
N GLN A 47 10.81 -10.78 -2.68
CA GLN A 47 10.20 -11.93 -3.37
C GLN A 47 8.67 -11.88 -3.40
N ARG A 48 8.05 -11.39 -2.32
CA ARG A 48 6.60 -11.42 -2.11
C ARG A 48 5.89 -10.10 -2.40
N SER A 49 6.65 -9.04 -2.67
CA SER A 49 6.11 -7.73 -3.05
C SER A 49 5.88 -7.63 -4.57
N ASN A 50 5.11 -6.63 -5.01
CA ASN A 50 4.86 -6.36 -6.43
C ASN A 50 6.12 -5.88 -7.19
N HIS A 51 7.27 -5.76 -6.52
CA HIS A 51 8.54 -5.31 -7.09
C HIS A 51 9.26 -6.40 -7.91
N GLN A 52 8.54 -7.27 -8.63
CA GLN A 52 9.17 -8.42 -9.31
C GLN A 52 9.82 -8.01 -10.64
N ALA A 53 11.15 -7.91 -10.64
CA ALA A 53 11.92 -7.88 -11.89
C ALA A 53 11.99 -9.28 -12.51
N ARG A 54 11.84 -9.36 -13.84
CA ARG A 54 11.85 -10.64 -14.58
C ARG A 54 13.13 -11.45 -14.39
N GLY A 55 14.27 -10.80 -14.13
CA GLY A 55 15.57 -11.44 -13.97
C GLY A 55 15.86 -11.99 -12.57
N GLY A 56 14.94 -11.82 -11.61
CA GLY A 56 15.09 -12.33 -10.23
C GLY A 56 15.58 -11.28 -9.23
N ILE A 57 16.07 -11.76 -8.09
CA ILE A 57 16.57 -10.93 -7.00
C ILE A 57 18.00 -11.35 -6.71
N GLY A 58 18.91 -10.37 -6.70
CA GLY A 58 20.32 -10.55 -6.36
C GLY A 58 20.56 -10.18 -4.91
N VAL A 59 21.37 -11.00 -4.23
CA VAL A 59 21.91 -10.68 -2.91
C VAL A 59 23.42 -10.84 -2.96
N THR A 60 24.16 -9.84 -2.48
CA THR A 60 25.63 -9.84 -2.54
C THR A 60 26.18 -9.21 -1.28
N GLU A 61 27.19 -9.87 -0.70
CA GLU A 61 27.90 -9.35 0.46
C GLU A 61 29.04 -8.44 0.00
N HIS A 62 29.20 -7.32 0.69
CA HIS A 62 30.27 -6.36 0.42
C HIS A 62 31.03 -6.02 1.70
N GLN A 63 32.30 -5.68 1.52
CA GLN A 63 33.15 -5.13 2.57
C GLN A 63 33.74 -3.79 2.12
N GLY A 64 33.75 -2.80 3.01
CA GLY A 64 34.33 -1.50 2.73
C GLY A 64 34.01 -0.45 3.77
N THR A 65 34.46 0.77 3.51
CA THR A 65 34.07 1.97 4.26
C THR A 65 32.62 2.35 3.95
N LEU A 66 31.99 3.16 4.80
CA LEU A 66 30.62 3.64 4.58
C LEU A 66 30.47 4.31 3.21
N THR A 67 31.41 5.17 2.83
CA THR A 67 31.40 5.88 1.54
C THR A 67 31.51 4.92 0.35
N GLU A 68 32.38 3.91 0.42
CA GLU A 68 32.49 2.89 -0.63
C GLU A 68 31.20 2.09 -0.76
N LEU A 69 30.57 1.72 0.35
CA LEU A 69 29.33 0.96 0.37
C LEU A 69 28.13 1.78 -0.12
N LEU A 70 28.04 3.06 0.25
CA LEU A 70 27.02 3.99 -0.29
C LEU A 70 27.15 4.15 -1.81
N SER A 71 28.36 4.09 -2.35
CA SER A 71 28.58 4.17 -3.80
C SER A 71 27.93 3.03 -4.58
N MET A 72 27.68 1.89 -3.92
CA MET A 72 26.96 0.75 -4.50
C MET A 72 25.47 1.02 -4.75
N LEU A 73 24.92 2.13 -4.23
CA LEU A 73 23.58 2.61 -4.56
C LEU A 73 23.56 3.42 -5.87
N LEU A 74 24.69 3.77 -6.48
CA LEU A 74 24.72 4.48 -7.75
C LEU A 74 24.52 3.53 -8.94
N PRO A 75 23.84 3.96 -10.02
CA PRO A 75 23.13 5.23 -10.17
C PRO A 75 21.85 5.32 -9.35
N LEU A 76 21.45 6.52 -8.96
CA LEU A 76 20.14 6.73 -8.33
C LEU A 76 19.03 6.72 -9.38
N GLY A 77 17.84 6.23 -9.01
CA GLY A 77 16.65 6.24 -9.86
C GLY A 77 16.57 5.11 -10.89
N TYR A 78 17.57 4.23 -10.96
CA TYR A 78 17.60 3.10 -11.88
C TYR A 78 17.92 1.79 -11.15
N GLY A 79 17.06 0.79 -11.36
CA GLY A 79 17.12 -0.54 -10.73
C GLY A 79 17.03 -0.45 -9.21
N THR A 80 15.93 -0.93 -8.60
CA THR A 80 15.76 -0.81 -7.15
C THR A 80 16.81 -1.64 -6.39
N ARG A 81 17.50 -0.96 -5.48
CA ARG A 81 18.56 -1.49 -4.62
C ARG A 81 18.41 -1.00 -3.21
N TRP A 82 18.61 -1.93 -2.28
CA TRP A 82 18.65 -1.66 -0.86
C TRP A 82 20.02 -2.05 -0.32
N LEU A 83 20.67 -1.09 0.33
CA LEU A 83 21.92 -1.29 1.05
C LEU A 83 21.60 -1.52 2.52
N LEU A 84 21.93 -2.71 3.00
CA LEU A 84 21.80 -3.10 4.39
C LEU A 84 23.18 -3.02 5.05
N LEU A 85 23.30 -2.23 6.11
CA LEU A 85 24.55 -1.95 6.79
C LEU A 85 24.51 -2.50 8.21
N GLU A 86 25.59 -3.14 8.63
CA GLU A 86 25.84 -3.41 10.04
C GLU A 86 25.92 -2.08 10.80
N THR A 87 25.46 -2.08 12.06
CA THR A 87 25.61 -0.92 12.95
C THR A 87 26.41 -1.29 14.20
N ALA A 88 26.94 -0.30 14.91
CA ALA A 88 27.67 -0.49 16.16
C ALA A 88 26.79 -1.13 17.26
N ASN A 89 25.46 -1.04 17.14
CA ASN A 89 24.53 -1.84 17.91
C ASN A 89 24.09 -3.06 17.07
N PRO A 90 24.63 -4.27 17.32
CA PRO A 90 24.40 -5.43 16.45
C PRO A 90 22.94 -5.94 16.46
N GLU A 91 22.08 -5.42 17.34
CA GLU A 91 20.64 -5.67 17.28
C GLU A 91 19.95 -4.94 16.11
N TRP A 92 20.59 -3.91 15.55
CA TRP A 92 20.01 -3.07 14.50
C TRP A 92 20.81 -3.16 13.19
N THR A 93 20.07 -3.32 12.10
CA THR A 93 20.56 -3.16 10.73
C THR A 93 20.01 -1.88 10.14
N ALA A 94 20.86 -1.05 9.57
CA ALA A 94 20.43 0.14 8.84
C ALA A 94 20.14 -0.20 7.38
N VAL A 95 19.16 0.47 6.79
CA VAL A 95 18.76 0.26 5.39
C VAL A 95 18.64 1.60 4.68
N MET A 96 19.19 1.67 3.48
CA MET A 96 19.13 2.82 2.56
C MET A 96 18.76 2.35 1.15
N GLU A 97 18.16 3.23 0.34
CA GLU A 97 17.66 2.88 -1.00
C GLU A 97 18.19 3.86 -2.06
N ASN A 98 18.35 3.39 -3.30
CA ASN A 98 18.88 4.18 -4.41
C ASN A 98 17.87 5.12 -5.10
N THR A 99 17.12 5.91 -4.33
CA THR A 99 16.12 6.84 -4.90
C THR A 99 16.68 8.25 -5.09
N THR A 100 16.07 9.01 -5.99
CA THR A 100 16.38 10.45 -6.20
C THR A 100 15.53 11.38 -5.32
N GLY A 101 14.35 10.91 -4.88
CA GLY A 101 13.32 11.70 -4.20
C GLY A 101 13.16 11.45 -2.71
N GLY A 102 14.03 10.66 -2.08
CA GLY A 102 13.85 10.17 -0.71
C GLY A 102 13.21 8.78 -0.67
N VAL A 103 13.42 8.05 0.42
CA VAL A 103 13.08 6.62 0.52
C VAL A 103 11.63 6.42 0.97
N THR A 104 10.94 5.43 0.39
CA THR A 104 9.59 5.03 0.82
C THR A 104 9.63 3.69 1.52
N PHE A 105 9.96 3.69 2.82
CA PHE A 105 10.05 2.49 3.63
C PHE A 105 8.72 1.95 4.16
N ASN A 106 7.59 2.64 3.94
CA ASN A 106 6.31 2.27 4.53
C ASN A 106 5.94 0.80 4.22
N TYR A 107 6.04 0.37 2.96
CA TYR A 107 5.72 -1.01 2.59
C TYR A 107 6.68 -2.07 3.15
N SER A 108 7.97 -1.75 3.34
CA SER A 108 8.94 -2.73 3.86
C SER A 108 8.96 -2.75 5.39
N LEU A 109 9.13 -1.60 6.04
CA LEU A 109 9.27 -1.50 7.50
C LEU A 109 7.94 -1.74 8.23
N TYR A 110 6.85 -1.13 7.77
CA TYR A 110 5.54 -1.23 8.41
C TYR A 110 4.83 -2.52 7.98
N HIS A 111 4.52 -2.66 6.70
CA HIS A 111 3.64 -3.73 6.21
C HIS A 111 4.30 -5.12 6.14
N HIS A 112 5.61 -5.22 5.95
CA HIS A 112 6.27 -6.54 5.92
C HIS A 112 6.93 -6.88 7.24
N LEU A 113 7.93 -6.11 7.63
CA LEU A 113 8.79 -6.45 8.76
C LEU A 113 7.99 -6.42 10.07
N TRP A 114 7.21 -5.37 10.33
CA TRP A 114 6.39 -5.38 11.53
C TRP A 114 5.10 -6.21 11.39
N GLU A 115 4.16 -5.82 10.50
CA GLU A 115 2.81 -6.41 10.51
C GLU A 115 2.83 -7.94 10.42
N VAL A 116 3.74 -8.49 9.64
CA VAL A 116 3.75 -9.92 9.35
C VAL A 116 4.91 -10.66 9.97
N ARG A 117 6.10 -10.05 10.14
CA ARG A 117 7.22 -10.71 10.84
C ARG A 117 7.32 -10.37 12.32
N GLN A 118 6.58 -9.36 12.80
CA GLN A 118 6.68 -8.82 14.15
C GLN A 118 8.12 -8.40 14.50
N ILE A 119 8.84 -7.87 13.52
CA ILE A 119 10.19 -7.32 13.68
C ILE A 119 10.06 -5.82 13.93
N PRO A 120 10.52 -5.29 15.08
CA PRO A 120 10.53 -3.86 15.34
C PRO A 120 11.33 -3.09 14.31
N THR A 121 10.83 -1.92 13.93
CA THR A 121 11.48 -1.02 12.97
C THR A 121 11.43 0.42 13.43
N ILE A 122 12.44 1.19 13.01
CA ILE A 122 12.49 2.64 13.23
C ILE A 122 12.80 3.30 11.89
N GLU A 123 12.06 4.34 11.55
CA GLU A 123 12.35 5.21 10.42
C GLU A 123 12.81 6.57 10.96
N VAL A 124 13.96 7.05 10.49
CA VAL A 124 14.54 8.35 10.85
C VAL A 124 14.71 9.19 9.60
N GLU A 125 14.26 10.43 9.63
CA GLU A 125 14.44 11.41 8.56
C GLU A 125 14.85 12.77 9.14
N ASP A 126 15.83 13.42 8.53
CA ASP A 126 16.17 14.82 8.81
C ASP A 126 16.70 15.49 7.53
N GLU A 127 15.88 16.35 6.93
CA GLU A 127 16.14 17.03 5.67
C GLU A 127 16.14 18.56 5.87
N PRO A 128 17.19 19.26 5.41
CA PRO A 128 17.27 20.70 5.58
C PRO A 128 16.34 21.44 4.61
N LYS A 129 15.51 22.35 5.14
CA LYS A 129 14.76 23.28 4.27
C LYS A 129 15.72 24.28 3.62
N ASN A 130 15.88 24.16 2.30
CA ASN A 130 16.66 25.11 1.50
C ASN A 130 15.86 25.67 0.30
N MET A 131 14.57 25.33 0.15
CA MET A 131 13.70 25.79 -0.93
C MET A 131 13.83 27.29 -1.25
N LYS A 132 14.10 27.61 -2.52
CA LYS A 132 14.21 28.98 -3.07
C LYS A 132 13.33 29.13 -4.29
N ARG A 133 12.53 30.20 -4.31
CA ARG A 133 11.80 30.63 -5.50
C ARG A 133 12.78 31.35 -6.44
N MET A 134 12.82 30.91 -7.69
CA MET A 134 13.71 31.45 -8.72
C MET A 134 12.86 32.27 -9.71
N PRO A 135 13.26 33.50 -10.10
CA PRO A 135 12.49 34.29 -11.05
C PRO A 135 12.37 33.59 -12.42
N GLY A 136 11.13 33.36 -12.87
CA GLY A 136 10.86 32.72 -14.17
C GLY A 136 11.12 31.22 -14.22
N GLU A 137 11.39 30.57 -13.08
CA GLU A 137 11.68 29.13 -12.98
C GLU A 137 10.87 28.50 -11.84
N LEU A 138 10.77 27.16 -11.86
CA LEU A 138 10.22 26.42 -10.72
C LEU A 138 11.10 26.62 -9.48
N ALA A 139 10.48 26.57 -8.30
CA ALA A 139 11.23 26.63 -7.04
C ALA A 139 12.19 25.43 -6.95
N ARG A 140 13.39 25.69 -6.42
CA ARG A 140 14.47 24.71 -6.30
C ARG A 140 14.82 24.49 -4.84
N GLY A 141 15.20 23.28 -4.50
CA GLY A 141 15.54 22.88 -3.14
C GLY A 141 14.64 21.80 -2.57
N ARG A 142 14.89 21.51 -1.30
CA ARG A 142 14.13 20.65 -0.40
C ARG A 142 13.14 21.46 0.40
N TRP A 143 11.96 20.91 0.58
CA TRP A 143 10.94 21.46 1.47
C TRP A 143 11.38 21.38 2.93
N GLY A 144 12.19 20.38 3.27
CA GLY A 144 12.69 20.12 4.60
C GLY A 144 11.66 19.42 5.46
N GLY A 145 12.16 18.54 6.33
CA GLY A 145 11.35 17.67 7.16
C GLY A 145 12.21 17.03 8.24
N ARG A 146 11.56 16.60 9.32
CA ARG A 146 12.17 15.75 10.33
C ARG A 146 11.11 14.79 10.83
N ASN A 147 11.33 13.50 10.62
CA ASN A 147 10.38 12.47 10.97
C ASN A 147 11.06 11.36 11.78
N LEU A 148 10.32 10.84 12.75
CA LEU A 148 10.65 9.65 13.50
C LEU A 148 9.39 8.79 13.57
N SER A 149 9.48 7.57 13.08
CA SER A 149 8.41 6.57 13.24
C SER A 149 8.98 5.34 13.92
N ILE A 150 8.37 4.92 15.03
CA ILE A 150 8.80 3.77 15.81
C ILE A 150 7.67 2.75 15.82
N ILE A 151 8.00 1.54 15.40
CA ILE A 151 7.12 0.39 15.44
C ILE A 151 7.80 -0.67 16.29
N ASP A 152 7.18 -1.03 17.40
CA ASP A 152 7.70 -2.05 18.30
C ASP A 152 6.95 -3.38 18.11
N GLU A 153 7.19 -4.33 19.01
CA GLU A 153 6.55 -5.65 18.99
C GLU A 153 5.02 -5.57 19.13
N SER A 154 4.50 -4.53 19.79
CA SER A 154 3.07 -4.31 20.00
C SER A 154 2.39 -3.52 18.87
N GLY A 155 3.17 -2.77 18.09
CA GLY A 155 2.68 -2.02 16.94
C GLY A 155 3.26 -0.63 16.80
N PRO A 156 2.56 0.25 16.05
CA PRO A 156 2.95 1.64 15.91
C PRO A 156 2.99 2.29 17.30
N ARG A 157 4.19 2.58 17.80
CA ARG A 157 4.43 2.94 19.19
C ARG A 157 4.53 4.44 19.38
N ARG A 158 5.22 5.13 18.47
CA ARG A 158 5.47 6.57 18.53
C ARG A 158 5.69 7.13 17.14
N SER A 159 5.14 8.31 16.87
CA SER A 159 5.45 9.09 15.67
C SER A 159 5.69 10.55 16.03
N LEU A 160 6.76 11.14 15.48
CA LEU A 160 7.08 12.56 15.57
C LEU A 160 7.31 13.07 14.14
N SER A 161 6.63 14.14 13.77
CA SER A 161 6.75 14.71 12.43
C SER A 161 6.78 16.22 12.49
N LEU A 162 7.85 16.80 11.97
CA LEU A 162 8.00 18.21 11.71
C LEU A 162 8.17 18.38 10.20
N TYR A 163 7.18 18.93 9.53
CA TYR A 163 7.22 19.09 8.08
C TYR A 163 6.82 20.50 7.67
N HIS A 164 7.39 20.95 6.55
CA HIS A 164 7.11 22.27 6.03
C HIS A 164 5.91 22.25 5.08
N SER A 165 4.74 22.70 5.56
CA SER A 165 3.53 22.90 4.75
C SER A 165 3.05 24.36 4.78
N GLU A 166 4.02 25.30 4.67
CA GLU A 166 3.85 26.76 4.71
C GLU A 166 2.68 27.23 5.61
N PRO A 167 2.85 27.32 6.95
CA PRO A 167 4.11 27.28 7.73
C PRO A 167 4.58 25.85 8.13
N TRP A 168 5.70 25.76 8.85
CA TRP A 168 6.11 24.53 9.54
C TRP A 168 5.01 24.04 10.47
N LYS A 169 4.77 22.74 10.47
CA LYS A 169 3.83 22.07 11.38
C LYS A 169 4.54 20.94 12.09
N PHE A 170 4.29 20.86 13.39
CA PHE A 170 4.71 19.74 14.22
C PHE A 170 3.46 18.94 14.61
N SER A 171 3.57 17.62 14.52
CA SER A 171 2.55 16.67 14.96
C SER A 171 3.24 15.47 15.58
N HIS A 172 2.61 14.90 16.60
CA HIS A 172 3.07 13.66 17.23
C HIS A 172 1.90 12.71 17.48
N GLY A 173 2.20 11.42 17.57
CA GLY A 173 1.25 10.35 17.86
C GLY A 173 1.87 9.26 18.74
N GLY A 174 1.03 8.46 19.38
CA GLY A 174 1.44 7.44 20.35
C GLY A 174 1.87 8.02 21.71
N GLU A 175 2.11 7.15 22.68
CA GLU A 175 2.51 7.55 24.03
C GLU A 175 3.98 8.03 24.04
N PRO A 176 4.36 9.13 24.71
CA PRO A 176 5.76 9.48 24.86
C PRO A 176 6.57 8.40 25.63
N TYR A 177 7.88 8.32 25.38
CA TYR A 177 8.81 7.60 26.24
C TYR A 177 9.23 8.45 27.46
N ASP A 178 9.66 7.80 28.54
CA ASP A 178 10.05 8.46 29.80
C ASP A 178 11.25 9.42 29.65
N PHE A 179 12.05 9.26 28.58
CA PHE A 179 13.20 10.11 28.27
C PHE A 179 12.89 11.28 27.33
N GLU A 180 11.66 11.39 26.82
CA GLU A 180 11.23 12.51 25.97
C GLU A 180 10.94 13.77 26.80
N ASP A 181 11.40 14.93 26.32
CA ASP A 181 10.98 16.24 26.84
C ASP A 181 9.65 16.65 26.20
N VAL A 182 8.55 16.21 26.79
CA VAL A 182 7.19 16.47 26.26
C VAL A 182 6.81 17.96 26.39
N GLU A 183 7.44 18.72 27.30
CA GLU A 183 7.18 20.16 27.41
C GLU A 183 7.67 20.90 26.15
N GLN A 184 8.79 20.45 25.57
CA GLN A 184 9.34 21.00 24.33
C GLN A 184 8.32 20.96 23.18
N TYR A 185 7.48 19.92 23.10
CA TYR A 185 6.48 19.75 22.05
C TYR A 185 5.42 20.86 22.01
N SER A 186 5.28 21.62 23.10
CA SER A 186 4.37 22.76 23.21
C SER A 186 5.04 24.11 22.94
N ALA A 187 6.28 24.13 22.44
CA ALA A 187 6.99 25.37 22.13
C ALA A 187 6.20 26.25 21.13
N PRO A 188 6.20 27.59 21.26
CA PRO A 188 5.40 28.47 20.40
C PRO A 188 5.76 28.40 18.91
N ARG A 189 6.97 27.99 18.57
CA ARG A 189 7.45 27.84 17.20
C ARG A 189 7.61 26.36 16.89
N ALA A 190 6.97 25.89 15.81
CA ALA A 190 7.04 24.48 15.39
C ALA A 190 8.48 23.94 15.23
N LEU A 191 9.41 24.78 14.76
CA LEU A 191 10.83 24.41 14.65
C LEU A 191 11.52 24.14 16.00
N ASP A 192 11.00 24.73 17.07
CA ASP A 192 11.54 24.59 18.42
C ASP A 192 10.87 23.40 19.15
N CYS A 193 9.76 22.86 18.63
CA CYS A 193 9.08 21.67 19.16
C CYS A 193 9.89 20.39 18.96
N PHE A 194 10.54 20.24 17.79
CA PHE A 194 11.29 19.03 17.46
C PHE A 194 12.58 19.38 16.72
N PRO A 195 13.57 19.99 17.40
CA PRO A 195 14.87 20.28 16.82
C PRO A 195 15.67 19.00 16.58
N HIS A 196 16.76 19.12 15.80
CA HIS A 196 17.65 18.00 15.46
C HIS A 196 18.20 17.31 16.71
N GLU A 197 18.57 18.08 17.72
CA GLU A 197 19.13 17.56 18.98
C GLU A 197 18.15 16.66 19.73
N THR A 198 16.84 16.93 19.63
CA THR A 198 15.80 16.09 20.23
C THR A 198 15.67 14.76 19.50
N LEU A 199 15.76 14.77 18.15
CA LEU A 199 15.80 13.54 17.37
C LEU A 199 17.04 12.70 17.73
N VAL A 200 18.22 13.31 17.77
CA VAL A 200 19.47 12.65 18.17
C VAL A 200 19.35 12.03 19.57
N HIS A 201 18.83 12.78 20.53
CA HIS A 201 18.62 12.31 21.90
C HIS A 201 17.70 11.08 21.96
N ILE A 202 16.58 11.12 21.23
CA ILE A 202 15.65 9.98 21.17
C ILE A 202 16.32 8.77 20.51
N CYS A 203 16.97 8.94 19.36
CA CYS A 203 17.69 7.86 18.67
C CYS A 203 18.72 7.19 19.59
N ARG A 204 19.52 7.97 20.34
CA ARG A 204 20.51 7.43 21.26
C ARG A 204 19.91 6.60 22.40
N ASN A 205 18.77 7.03 22.95
CA ASN A 205 18.05 6.24 23.96
C ASN A 205 17.45 4.95 23.38
N LEU A 206 17.22 4.90 22.06
CA LEU A 206 16.79 3.69 21.34
C LEU A 206 17.98 2.82 20.87
N GLY A 207 19.21 3.22 21.20
CA GLY A 207 20.44 2.52 20.82
C GLY A 207 20.87 2.73 19.37
N LEU A 208 20.48 3.86 18.76
CA LEU A 208 20.82 4.27 17.40
C LEU A 208 21.64 5.56 17.41
N ASP A 209 22.57 5.71 16.46
CA ASP A 209 23.24 6.99 16.22
C ASP A 209 23.29 7.34 14.72
N PRO A 210 22.15 7.71 14.12
CA PRO A 210 21.97 7.72 12.66
C PRO A 210 22.77 8.79 11.91
N PHE A 211 23.38 9.73 12.62
CA PHE A 211 24.11 10.85 12.03
C PHE A 211 25.62 10.78 12.27
N GLU A 212 26.10 9.77 12.99
CA GLU A 212 27.53 9.56 13.26
C GLU A 212 28.08 8.47 12.32
N GLU A 213 29.18 8.76 11.63
CA GLU A 213 29.78 7.82 10.66
C GLU A 213 30.23 6.50 11.33
N ASP A 214 30.87 6.58 12.49
CA ASP A 214 31.38 5.44 13.25
C ASP A 214 30.29 4.49 13.77
N PHE A 215 29.01 4.89 13.71
CA PHE A 215 27.89 4.02 14.02
C PHE A 215 27.67 2.96 12.94
N TYR A 216 28.07 3.23 11.70
CA TYR A 216 27.86 2.33 10.58
C TYR A 216 29.09 1.48 10.29
N VAL A 217 28.85 0.25 9.83
CA VAL A 217 29.87 -0.67 9.31
C VAL A 217 31.09 -0.82 10.22
N PRO A 218 30.91 -1.10 11.53
CA PRO A 218 32.02 -1.25 12.47
C PRO A 218 33.02 -2.34 12.04
N ASN A 219 32.55 -3.36 11.30
CA ASN A 219 33.39 -4.41 10.70
C ASN A 219 33.47 -4.30 9.16
N GLY A 220 33.02 -3.19 8.58
CA GLY A 220 32.99 -2.97 7.14
C GLY A 220 31.93 -3.77 6.37
N ARG A 221 31.07 -4.55 7.01
CA ARG A 221 30.15 -5.50 6.33
C ARG A 221 28.83 -4.85 5.89
N ALA A 222 28.36 -5.26 4.72
CA ALA A 222 27.06 -4.88 4.18
C ALA A 222 26.49 -5.93 3.23
N PHE A 223 25.18 -5.86 2.97
CA PHE A 223 24.53 -6.55 1.87
C PHE A 223 23.89 -5.57 0.91
N ILE A 224 23.98 -5.87 -0.39
CA ILE A 224 23.11 -5.30 -1.40
C ILE A 224 22.02 -6.32 -1.72
N VAL A 225 20.76 -5.90 -1.61
CA VAL A 225 19.61 -6.62 -2.16
C VAL A 225 19.11 -5.82 -3.35
N GLU A 226 18.99 -6.46 -4.50
CA GLU A 226 18.62 -5.77 -5.73
C GLU A 226 17.65 -6.56 -6.60
N LEU A 227 16.88 -5.81 -7.39
CA LEU A 227 16.06 -6.38 -8.44
C LEU A 227 16.90 -6.56 -9.70
N LEU A 228 17.13 -7.81 -10.08
CA LEU A 228 17.87 -8.16 -11.30
C LEU A 228 16.94 -7.92 -12.49
N PHE A 229 17.13 -6.76 -13.11
CA PHE A 229 16.29 -6.32 -14.21
C PHE A 229 16.75 -6.89 -15.55
N GLU A 230 15.80 -7.30 -16.38
CA GLU A 230 15.98 -7.38 -17.84
C GLU A 230 15.24 -6.19 -18.45
N GLY A 231 16.02 -5.26 -19.03
CA GLY A 231 15.61 -4.01 -19.68
C GLY A 231 14.16 -3.95 -20.18
N LYS A 232 13.26 -3.27 -19.44
CA LYS A 232 11.90 -2.97 -19.89
C LYS A 232 11.63 -1.53 -20.28
N SER A 233 12.56 -0.59 -20.07
CA SER A 233 12.39 0.77 -20.57
C SER A 233 13.72 1.44 -20.85
N SER A 234 13.89 1.97 -22.07
CA SER A 234 14.98 2.88 -22.44
C SER A 234 14.92 4.23 -21.72
N ASP A 235 13.82 4.50 -21.03
CA ASP A 235 13.47 5.84 -20.52
C ASP A 235 13.75 5.99 -19.02
N GLU A 236 14.24 4.92 -18.36
CA GLU A 236 14.67 5.02 -16.96
C GLU A 236 15.95 5.84 -16.85
N LYS A 237 15.87 6.89 -16.03
CA LYS A 237 16.94 7.88 -15.85
C LYS A 237 17.92 7.42 -14.78
N LYS A 238 19.20 7.42 -15.14
CA LYS A 238 20.29 7.03 -14.24
C LYS A 238 21.00 8.28 -13.78
N TYR A 239 20.90 8.59 -12.50
CA TYR A 239 21.51 9.77 -11.94
C TYR A 239 22.84 9.43 -11.27
N THR A 240 23.89 10.19 -11.60
CA THR A 240 25.02 10.33 -10.67
C THR A 240 24.54 11.03 -9.39
N LEU A 241 25.29 10.91 -8.30
CA LEU A 241 24.99 11.63 -7.06
C LEU A 241 24.92 13.15 -7.30
N ALA A 242 25.84 13.71 -8.09
CA ALA A 242 25.87 15.12 -8.41
C ALA A 242 24.62 15.57 -9.19
N GLU A 243 24.17 14.79 -10.18
CA GLU A 243 22.95 15.09 -10.95
C GLU A 243 21.70 15.01 -10.07
N ALA A 244 21.61 14.03 -9.14
CA ALA A 244 20.49 13.90 -8.23
C ALA A 244 20.42 15.05 -7.19
N ARG A 245 21.57 15.60 -6.80
CA ARG A 245 21.65 16.75 -5.89
C ARG A 245 21.39 18.08 -6.56
N ALA A 246 21.65 18.18 -7.86
CA ALA A 246 21.50 19.40 -8.63
C ALA A 246 20.06 19.94 -8.56
N GLY A 247 19.90 21.22 -8.25
CA GLY A 247 18.58 21.85 -8.09
C GLY A 247 17.83 21.47 -6.80
N HIS A 248 18.36 20.55 -6.00
CA HIS A 248 17.82 20.14 -4.71
C HIS A 248 18.78 20.57 -3.59
N ASP A 249 19.78 19.76 -3.30
CA ASP A 249 20.77 20.02 -2.27
C ASP A 249 21.75 21.12 -2.74
N ASP A 250 22.09 21.10 -4.02
CA ASP A 250 23.01 22.04 -4.66
C ASP A 250 22.24 23.06 -5.55
N ILE A 251 21.52 23.98 -4.90
CA ILE A 251 20.63 24.96 -5.58
C ILE A 251 21.35 25.85 -6.60
N SER A 252 22.67 26.03 -6.48
CA SER A 252 23.45 26.79 -7.48
C SER A 252 23.57 26.09 -8.83
N VAL A 253 23.32 24.78 -8.86
CA VAL A 253 23.29 23.98 -10.08
C VAL A 253 21.82 23.81 -10.48
N PRO A 254 21.46 24.00 -11.76
CA PRO A 254 20.11 23.70 -12.24
C PRO A 254 19.73 22.23 -12.01
N ALA A 255 18.45 21.96 -11.75
CA ALA A 255 17.96 20.60 -11.67
C ALA A 255 18.23 19.86 -12.98
N VAL A 256 18.63 18.59 -12.87
CA VAL A 256 18.90 17.74 -14.03
C VAL A 256 17.66 16.92 -14.31
N ASP A 257 16.88 17.32 -15.29
CA ASP A 257 15.72 16.53 -15.71
C ASP A 257 16.12 15.35 -16.60
N ASP A 258 17.24 15.45 -17.34
CA ASP A 258 17.75 14.39 -18.23
C ASP A 258 19.23 14.11 -17.92
N PRO A 259 19.55 13.04 -17.16
CA PRO A 259 20.90 12.80 -16.67
C PRO A 259 21.79 12.14 -17.74
N VAL A 260 22.28 12.95 -18.66
CA VAL A 260 23.16 12.50 -19.76
C VAL A 260 24.43 11.81 -19.23
N ILE A 261 25.02 12.32 -18.14
CA ILE A 261 26.27 11.77 -17.61
C ILE A 261 26.00 10.42 -16.96
N GLY A 262 25.01 10.33 -16.07
CA GLY A 262 24.67 9.05 -15.45
C GLY A 262 24.21 8.01 -16.48
N ASN A 263 23.42 8.40 -17.48
CA ASN A 263 23.03 7.49 -18.57
C ASN A 263 24.23 6.97 -19.38
N ALA A 264 25.27 7.79 -19.56
CA ALA A 264 26.50 7.38 -20.25
C ALA A 264 27.44 6.52 -19.39
N LEU A 265 27.55 6.83 -18.09
CA LEU A 265 28.41 6.10 -17.15
C LEU A 265 27.86 4.71 -16.80
N TYR A 266 26.54 4.56 -16.81
CA TYR A 266 25.87 3.33 -16.42
C TYR A 266 25.10 2.73 -17.61
N PRO A 267 25.79 2.07 -18.57
CA PRO A 267 25.12 1.40 -19.68
C PRO A 267 24.13 0.34 -19.16
N SER A 268 23.09 0.05 -19.93
CA SER A 268 22.01 -0.89 -19.54
C SER A 268 22.54 -2.22 -18.99
N GLY A 269 22.01 -2.63 -17.83
CA GLY A 269 22.38 -3.86 -17.13
C GLY A 269 21.98 -3.79 -15.66
N SER A 270 22.12 -4.91 -14.95
CA SER A 270 22.16 -4.90 -13.48
C SER A 270 23.40 -4.13 -13.02
N ALA A 271 23.30 -3.33 -11.96
CA ALA A 271 24.47 -2.71 -11.33
C ALA A 271 25.42 -3.79 -10.76
N ASN A 272 24.87 -4.98 -10.52
CA ASN A 272 25.60 -6.18 -10.17
C ASN A 272 25.31 -7.30 -11.19
N PRO A 273 26.16 -7.46 -12.21
CA PRO A 273 25.95 -8.48 -13.24
C PRO A 273 26.20 -9.90 -12.74
N SER A 274 26.71 -10.09 -11.52
CA SER A 274 27.10 -11.40 -10.98
C SER A 274 26.90 -11.42 -9.47
N PRO A 275 25.65 -11.37 -8.99
CA PRO A 275 25.38 -11.47 -7.57
C PRO A 275 25.81 -12.84 -7.04
N ASP A 276 26.29 -12.87 -5.79
CA ASP A 276 26.72 -14.11 -5.12
C ASP A 276 25.58 -15.15 -5.05
N GLU A 277 24.37 -14.66 -4.78
CA GLU A 277 23.16 -15.49 -4.75
C GLU A 277 22.05 -14.87 -5.62
N VAL A 278 21.49 -15.69 -6.52
CA VAL A 278 20.36 -15.33 -7.38
C VAL A 278 19.13 -16.12 -6.96
N PHE A 279 18.06 -15.41 -6.65
CA PHE A 279 16.77 -16.02 -6.33
C PHE A 279 15.82 -15.96 -7.52
N PRO A 280 15.21 -17.09 -7.92
CA PRO A 280 14.21 -17.09 -8.98
C PRO A 280 12.94 -16.37 -8.50
N VAL A 281 12.22 -15.80 -9.46
CA VAL A 281 10.89 -15.24 -9.21
C VAL A 281 9.91 -16.39 -9.02
N THR A 282 9.31 -16.50 -7.83
CA THR A 282 8.37 -17.59 -7.49
C THR A 282 6.90 -17.21 -7.71
N GLY A 283 6.64 -16.04 -8.31
CA GLY A 283 5.31 -15.43 -8.42
C GLY A 283 4.99 -14.53 -7.22
N PHE A 284 4.07 -13.58 -7.40
CA PHE A 284 3.64 -12.69 -6.32
C PHE A 284 2.74 -13.42 -5.33
N GLU A 285 3.19 -13.51 -4.08
CA GLU A 285 2.39 -13.93 -2.93
C GLU A 285 2.24 -12.73 -1.99
N PRO A 286 1.07 -12.07 -1.92
CA PRO A 286 0.92 -10.90 -1.04
C PRO A 286 1.28 -11.27 0.40
N TYR A 287 2.14 -10.44 1.02
CA TYR A 287 2.53 -10.61 2.42
C TYR A 287 1.38 -10.11 3.30
N THR A 288 0.58 -11.03 3.86
CA THR A 288 -0.47 -10.71 4.83
C THR A 288 -0.14 -11.32 6.18
N ARG A 289 -0.45 -10.60 7.27
CA ARG A 289 -0.35 -11.16 8.61
C ARG A 289 -1.25 -12.40 8.67
N PRO A 290 -0.78 -13.55 9.18
CA PRO A 290 -1.67 -14.68 9.33
C PRO A 290 -2.87 -14.29 10.18
N THR A 291 -4.05 -14.50 9.63
CA THR A 291 -5.30 -14.23 10.32
C THR A 291 -5.98 -15.55 10.69
N PRO A 292 -6.84 -15.58 11.71
CA PRO A 292 -7.70 -16.73 11.97
C PRO A 292 -8.54 -17.17 10.74
N TRP A 293 -8.73 -16.25 9.78
CA TRP A 293 -9.52 -16.47 8.58
C TRP A 293 -8.71 -16.90 7.35
N ASP A 294 -7.39 -17.08 7.42
CA ASP A 294 -6.58 -17.42 6.24
C ASP A 294 -7.09 -18.65 5.48
N GLN A 295 -7.53 -19.68 6.21
CA GLN A 295 -8.14 -20.86 5.59
C GLN A 295 -9.50 -20.53 4.96
N ALA A 296 -10.33 -19.73 5.65
CA ALA A 296 -11.62 -19.31 5.12
C ALA A 296 -11.48 -18.40 3.88
N VAL A 297 -10.43 -17.57 3.80
CA VAL A 297 -10.09 -16.78 2.61
C VAL A 297 -9.76 -17.70 1.44
N LYS A 298 -8.95 -18.74 1.67
CA LYS A 298 -8.64 -19.74 0.63
C LYS A 298 -9.90 -20.49 0.18
N ASP A 299 -10.74 -20.91 1.12
CA ASP A 299 -11.99 -21.57 0.81
C ASP A 299 -12.93 -20.65 0.00
N PHE A 300 -12.96 -19.36 0.33
CA PHE A 300 -13.72 -18.34 -0.42
C PHE A 300 -13.11 -18.07 -1.81
N GLU A 301 -11.79 -18.07 -1.95
CA GLU A 301 -11.12 -18.00 -3.26
C GLU A 301 -11.50 -19.17 -4.16
N GLU A 302 -11.58 -20.39 -3.61
CA GLU A 302 -12.05 -21.56 -4.34
C GLU A 302 -13.53 -21.43 -4.75
N CYS A 303 -14.37 -20.77 -3.95
CA CYS A 303 -15.72 -20.39 -4.38
C CYS A 303 -15.67 -19.43 -5.59
N LEU A 304 -14.85 -18.38 -5.54
CA LEU A 304 -14.70 -17.40 -6.63
C LEU A 304 -14.24 -18.06 -7.93
N LYS A 305 -13.27 -18.99 -7.85
CA LYS A 305 -12.70 -19.72 -9.00
C LYS A 305 -13.76 -20.48 -9.80
N ARG A 306 -14.80 -20.99 -9.14
CA ARG A 306 -15.89 -21.75 -9.82
C ARG A 306 -16.70 -20.89 -10.78
N TYR A 307 -16.77 -19.58 -10.55
CA TYR A 307 -17.60 -18.66 -11.33
C TYR A 307 -16.81 -17.82 -12.34
N SER A 308 -15.48 -17.80 -12.23
CA SER A 308 -14.60 -16.97 -13.06
C SER A 308 -13.86 -17.79 -14.11
N SER A 309 -13.77 -17.24 -15.33
CA SER A 309 -12.84 -17.71 -16.36
C SER A 309 -11.46 -17.05 -16.27
N TYR A 310 -11.33 -16.02 -15.45
CA TYR A 310 -10.09 -15.30 -15.19
C TYR A 310 -9.45 -15.77 -13.88
N PRO A 311 -8.12 -15.66 -13.73
CA PRO A 311 -7.45 -15.74 -12.44
C PRO A 311 -8.17 -14.88 -11.40
N VAL A 312 -8.46 -15.47 -10.24
CA VAL A 312 -9.10 -14.75 -9.11
C VAL A 312 -8.28 -14.90 -7.85
N ARG A 313 -8.35 -13.88 -7.00
CA ARG A 313 -7.71 -13.85 -5.68
C ARG A 313 -8.68 -13.34 -4.64
N ALA A 314 -8.72 -14.01 -3.50
CA ALA A 314 -9.39 -13.48 -2.31
C ALA A 314 -8.37 -12.87 -1.35
N SER A 315 -8.76 -11.83 -0.63
CA SER A 315 -7.98 -11.26 0.46
C SER A 315 -8.89 -10.87 1.61
N PHE A 316 -8.36 -10.86 2.83
CA PHE A 316 -9.05 -10.31 3.98
C PHE A 316 -8.89 -8.78 4.03
N SER A 317 -9.95 -8.06 4.41
CA SER A 317 -9.88 -6.62 4.68
C SER A 317 -10.49 -6.31 6.03
N ASP A 318 -9.66 -5.78 6.90
CA ASP A 318 -10.12 -5.14 8.13
C ASP A 318 -10.86 -3.83 7.76
N GLY A 319 -12.00 -3.57 8.41
CA GLY A 319 -12.82 -2.37 8.15
C GLY A 319 -13.94 -2.48 7.10
N LEU A 320 -14.03 -3.56 6.31
CA LEU A 320 -15.23 -3.76 5.46
C LEU A 320 -16.50 -3.92 6.31
N GLU A 321 -16.37 -4.48 7.52
CA GLU A 321 -17.47 -4.63 8.46
C GLU A 321 -18.02 -3.29 8.97
N ASP A 322 -17.13 -2.33 9.23
CA ASP A 322 -17.51 -0.97 9.63
C ASP A 322 -18.30 -0.27 8.53
N LEU A 323 -18.10 -0.68 7.28
CA LEU A 323 -18.86 -0.23 6.12
C LEU A 323 -20.12 -1.05 5.86
N GLY A 324 -20.37 -2.13 6.62
CA GLY A 324 -21.48 -3.06 6.40
C GLY A 324 -21.32 -3.93 5.14
N ILE A 325 -20.11 -4.04 4.59
CA ILE A 325 -19.82 -4.73 3.34
C ILE A 325 -19.28 -6.14 3.65
N LEU A 326 -19.83 -7.17 3.00
CA LEU A 326 -19.36 -8.56 3.14
C LEU A 326 -18.17 -8.88 2.24
N ALA A 327 -18.24 -8.43 1.00
CA ALA A 327 -17.17 -8.54 0.03
C ALA A 327 -17.16 -7.32 -0.89
N LEU A 328 -15.98 -6.94 -1.34
CA LEU A 328 -15.78 -5.84 -2.27
C LEU A 328 -14.78 -6.29 -3.34
N PRO A 329 -15.11 -6.22 -4.64
CA PRO A 329 -14.10 -6.39 -5.67
C PRO A 329 -13.10 -5.24 -5.57
N SER A 330 -11.82 -5.54 -5.32
CA SER A 330 -10.78 -4.53 -5.48
C SER A 330 -10.50 -4.43 -6.98
N LEU A 331 -10.80 -3.27 -7.54
CA LEU A 331 -10.43 -2.99 -8.92
C LEU A 331 -8.90 -3.05 -8.99
N ALA A 332 -8.36 -4.12 -9.55
CA ALA A 332 -7.03 -4.06 -10.12
C ALA A 332 -7.05 -2.86 -11.08
N SER A 333 -6.21 -1.88 -10.82
CA SER A 333 -6.12 -0.63 -11.56
C SER A 333 -5.90 -0.91 -13.05
N GLY A 334 -6.99 -0.96 -13.82
CA GLY A 334 -6.96 -1.19 -15.26
C GLY A 334 -8.38 -1.48 -15.78
N GLY A 335 -9.06 -0.47 -16.33
CA GLY A 335 -10.38 -0.65 -16.94
C GLY A 335 -10.41 -1.72 -18.03
N THR A 336 -11.57 -2.34 -18.27
CA THR A 336 -11.97 -3.27 -19.37
C THR A 336 -10.92 -4.26 -19.93
N GLY A 337 -9.84 -4.53 -19.20
CA GLY A 337 -8.68 -5.29 -19.67
C GLY A 337 -7.83 -5.84 -18.52
N SER A 338 -8.33 -5.81 -17.29
CA SER A 338 -7.71 -6.51 -16.17
C SER A 338 -7.75 -8.02 -16.44
N THR A 339 -6.60 -8.68 -16.37
CA THR A 339 -6.49 -10.12 -16.59
C THR A 339 -6.76 -10.94 -15.32
N ASP A 340 -7.02 -10.29 -14.20
CA ASP A 340 -7.25 -10.90 -12.90
C ASP A 340 -8.32 -10.15 -12.10
N ILE A 341 -9.04 -10.89 -11.25
CA ILE A 341 -10.09 -10.38 -10.36
C ILE A 341 -9.61 -10.52 -8.92
N SER A 342 -9.61 -9.44 -8.16
CA SER A 342 -9.32 -9.49 -6.73
C SER A 342 -10.57 -9.11 -5.93
N VAL A 343 -10.86 -9.88 -4.88
CA VAL A 343 -12.02 -9.67 -4.01
C VAL A 343 -11.54 -9.62 -2.56
N MET A 344 -11.87 -8.53 -1.89
CA MET A 344 -11.67 -8.36 -0.45
C MET A 344 -12.90 -8.89 0.28
N ALA A 345 -12.70 -9.66 1.35
CA ALA A 345 -13.74 -10.25 2.17
C ALA A 345 -13.63 -9.79 3.64
N SER A 346 -14.77 -9.59 4.28
CA SER A 346 -14.85 -9.26 5.71
C SER A 346 -14.80 -10.53 6.59
N ALA A 347 -14.43 -10.39 7.86
CA ALA A 347 -14.42 -11.51 8.80
C ALA A 347 -15.80 -12.18 8.90
N THR A 348 -16.87 -11.38 8.91
CA THR A 348 -18.27 -11.81 8.96
C THR A 348 -18.60 -12.73 7.79
N LEU A 349 -18.17 -12.39 6.57
CA LEU A 349 -18.37 -13.27 5.41
C LEU A 349 -17.56 -14.56 5.58
N LEU A 350 -16.32 -14.45 6.05
CA LEU A 350 -15.43 -15.60 6.17
C LEU A 350 -15.92 -16.58 7.26
N GLU A 351 -16.59 -16.10 8.30
CA GLU A 351 -17.22 -16.90 9.36
C GLU A 351 -18.62 -17.41 9.02
N SER A 352 -19.23 -16.91 7.95
CA SER A 352 -20.59 -17.27 7.56
C SER A 352 -20.72 -18.75 7.14
N PRO A 353 -21.94 -19.32 7.09
CA PRO A 353 -22.16 -20.63 6.48
C PRO A 353 -21.65 -20.71 5.03
N SER A 354 -21.24 -21.91 4.59
CA SER A 354 -20.68 -22.11 3.25
C SER A 354 -21.62 -21.65 2.12
N ALA A 355 -22.93 -21.79 2.30
CA ALA A 355 -23.92 -21.32 1.34
C ALA A 355 -23.89 -19.79 1.14
N ILE A 356 -23.62 -19.01 2.20
CA ILE A 356 -23.48 -17.55 2.12
C ILE A 356 -22.23 -17.19 1.31
N ARG A 357 -21.09 -17.84 1.62
CA ARG A 357 -19.82 -17.64 0.91
C ARG A 357 -19.95 -17.99 -0.56
N GLU A 358 -20.57 -19.12 -0.89
CA GLU A 358 -20.79 -19.56 -2.26
C GLU A 358 -21.64 -18.57 -3.06
N TYR A 359 -22.76 -18.12 -2.48
CA TYR A 359 -23.63 -17.15 -3.13
C TYR A 359 -22.93 -15.80 -3.31
N THR A 360 -22.24 -15.33 -2.28
CA THR A 360 -21.49 -14.06 -2.35
C THR A 360 -20.39 -14.12 -3.40
N ALA A 361 -19.68 -15.24 -3.51
CA ALA A 361 -18.67 -15.44 -4.55
C ALA A 361 -19.28 -15.36 -5.97
N ALA A 362 -20.39 -16.06 -6.21
CA ALA A 362 -21.10 -15.98 -7.49
C ALA A 362 -21.55 -14.56 -7.82
N PHE A 363 -22.06 -13.83 -6.81
CA PHE A 363 -22.49 -12.45 -6.96
C PHE A 363 -21.33 -11.51 -7.34
N MET A 364 -20.20 -11.58 -6.64
CA MET A 364 -19.02 -10.75 -6.92
C MET A 364 -18.47 -10.98 -8.34
N ILE A 365 -18.37 -12.23 -8.77
CA ILE A 365 -17.81 -12.56 -10.08
C ILE A 365 -18.75 -12.20 -11.23
N LEU A 366 -20.05 -12.46 -11.09
CA LEU A 366 -21.02 -12.13 -12.14
C LEU A 366 -21.27 -10.62 -12.25
N GLN A 367 -21.18 -9.90 -11.14
CA GLN A 367 -21.11 -8.44 -11.15
C GLN A 367 -19.89 -7.95 -11.93
N TRP A 368 -18.73 -8.60 -11.79
CA TRP A 368 -17.53 -8.23 -12.53
C TRP A 368 -17.65 -8.54 -14.04
N ARG A 369 -18.22 -9.70 -14.43
CA ARG A 369 -18.47 -10.01 -15.85
C ARG A 369 -19.30 -8.94 -16.56
N GLN A 370 -20.17 -8.26 -15.83
CA GLN A 370 -20.93 -7.13 -16.36
C GLN A 370 -20.05 -5.95 -16.80
N ALA A 371 -18.99 -5.66 -16.04
CA ALA A 371 -18.07 -4.56 -16.36
C ALA A 371 -17.33 -4.81 -17.67
N ASP A 372 -17.11 -6.09 -18.02
CA ASP A 372 -16.41 -6.51 -19.23
C ASP A 372 -17.34 -6.85 -20.40
N ASP A 373 -18.57 -7.31 -20.14
CA ASP A 373 -19.57 -7.69 -21.14
C ASP A 373 -20.91 -6.98 -20.90
N SER A 374 -21.02 -5.77 -21.45
CA SER A 374 -22.23 -4.93 -21.34
C SER A 374 -23.48 -5.62 -21.92
N SER A 375 -23.34 -6.61 -22.81
CA SER A 375 -24.47 -7.29 -23.45
C SER A 375 -25.17 -8.29 -22.51
N ALA A 376 -24.40 -8.92 -21.62
CA ALA A 376 -24.96 -9.78 -20.58
C ALA A 376 -25.84 -8.96 -19.63
N TYR A 377 -25.39 -7.78 -19.21
CA TYR A 377 -26.17 -6.86 -18.36
C TYR A 377 -27.53 -6.49 -18.96
N GLU A 378 -27.53 -6.05 -20.22
CA GLU A 378 -28.74 -5.61 -20.91
C GLU A 378 -29.77 -6.73 -21.03
N SER A 379 -29.34 -7.99 -20.99
CA SER A 379 -30.22 -9.17 -21.04
C SER A 379 -30.97 -9.42 -19.72
N TYR A 380 -30.43 -8.96 -18.59
CA TYR A 380 -31.01 -9.20 -17.25
C TYR A 380 -31.47 -7.94 -16.54
N TYR A 381 -31.11 -6.74 -17.02
CA TYR A 381 -31.60 -5.50 -16.44
C TYR A 381 -33.13 -5.38 -16.66
N PRO A 382 -33.92 -5.01 -15.64
CA PRO A 382 -35.37 -4.93 -15.79
C PRO A 382 -35.75 -3.76 -16.70
N ASN A 383 -36.63 -4.00 -17.67
CA ASN A 383 -37.20 -2.94 -18.49
C ASN A 383 -38.26 -2.13 -17.70
N PRO A 384 -38.79 -1.01 -18.25
CA PRO A 384 -39.74 -0.16 -17.51
C PRO A 384 -41.00 -0.87 -16.98
N LYS A 385 -41.52 -1.88 -17.70
CA LYS A 385 -42.68 -2.66 -17.25
C LYS A 385 -42.32 -3.56 -16.06
N GLN A 386 -41.17 -4.23 -16.15
CA GLN A 386 -40.65 -5.09 -15.08
C GLN A 386 -40.30 -4.26 -13.84
N MET A 387 -39.71 -3.07 -14.02
CA MET A 387 -39.46 -2.11 -12.94
C MET A 387 -40.74 -1.67 -12.22
N ALA A 388 -41.87 -1.53 -12.94
CA ALA A 388 -43.15 -1.18 -12.34
C ALA A 388 -43.68 -2.32 -11.44
N VAL A 389 -43.51 -3.58 -11.87
CA VAL A 389 -43.84 -4.75 -11.04
C VAL A 389 -42.96 -4.79 -9.80
N ILE A 390 -41.65 -4.60 -9.94
CA ILE A 390 -40.72 -4.56 -8.80
C ILE A 390 -41.14 -3.48 -7.80
N ARG A 391 -41.45 -2.25 -8.25
CA ARG A 391 -41.94 -1.18 -7.37
C ARG A 391 -43.23 -1.54 -6.64
N ARG A 392 -44.15 -2.25 -7.32
CA ARG A 392 -45.38 -2.76 -6.71
C ARG A 392 -45.06 -3.76 -5.60
N ILE A 393 -44.17 -4.73 -5.85
CA ILE A 393 -43.74 -5.73 -4.86
C ILE A 393 -43.15 -5.03 -3.63
N TYR A 394 -42.24 -4.08 -3.82
CA TYR A 394 -41.65 -3.30 -2.73
C TYR A 394 -42.71 -2.53 -1.94
N LYS A 395 -43.68 -1.90 -2.62
CA LYS A 395 -44.77 -1.19 -1.97
C LYS A 395 -45.66 -2.13 -1.13
N GLU A 396 -45.96 -3.32 -1.64
CA GLU A 396 -46.75 -4.33 -0.93
C GLU A 396 -46.06 -4.83 0.34
N GLN A 397 -44.73 -4.87 0.36
CA GLN A 397 -43.93 -5.23 1.53
C GLN A 397 -43.63 -4.04 2.47
N GLY A 398 -44.11 -2.83 2.16
CA GLY A 398 -43.83 -1.63 2.97
C GLY A 398 -42.41 -1.08 2.81
N LEU A 399 -41.73 -1.43 1.71
CA LEU A 399 -40.32 -1.12 1.43
C LEU A 399 -40.15 -0.05 0.33
N TYR A 400 -41.22 0.68 -0.01
CA TYR A 400 -41.21 1.74 -1.02
C TYR A 400 -41.40 3.14 -0.39
N PRO A 401 -40.65 4.18 -0.80
CA PRO A 401 -39.58 4.16 -1.80
C PRO A 401 -38.40 3.30 -1.37
N PHE A 402 -37.58 2.87 -2.34
CA PHE A 402 -36.38 2.07 -2.07
C PHE A 402 -35.53 2.72 -0.98
N ASP A 403 -34.99 1.89 -0.10
CA ASP A 403 -33.98 2.25 0.92
C ASP A 403 -32.64 2.66 0.30
N ALA A 404 -32.34 2.17 -0.91
CA ALA A 404 -31.21 2.54 -1.74
C ALA A 404 -31.62 3.28 -3.02
N GLY A 405 -30.64 3.73 -3.82
CA GLY A 405 -30.90 4.31 -5.13
C GLY A 405 -31.59 3.29 -6.05
N SER A 406 -32.64 3.69 -6.78
CA SER A 406 -33.41 2.76 -7.63
C SER A 406 -32.54 1.97 -8.62
N ASN A 407 -31.51 2.61 -9.16
CA ASN A 407 -30.60 1.97 -10.10
C ASN A 407 -29.78 0.85 -9.45
N GLU A 408 -29.37 1.04 -8.19
CA GLU A 408 -28.63 0.05 -7.40
C GLU A 408 -29.51 -1.16 -7.08
N VAL A 409 -30.79 -0.93 -6.74
CA VAL A 409 -31.77 -2.01 -6.57
C VAL A 409 -31.91 -2.85 -7.83
N TYR A 410 -32.18 -2.21 -8.97
CA TYR A 410 -32.36 -2.92 -10.23
C TYR A 410 -31.10 -3.64 -10.69
N PHE A 411 -29.93 -3.06 -10.40
CA PHE A 411 -28.64 -3.66 -10.64
C PHE A 411 -28.47 -4.95 -9.83
N ASN A 412 -28.66 -4.90 -8.52
CA ASN A 412 -28.50 -6.08 -7.65
C ASN A 412 -29.49 -7.19 -8.04
N LEU A 413 -30.74 -6.84 -8.38
CA LEU A 413 -31.75 -7.80 -8.85
C LEU A 413 -31.42 -8.42 -10.21
N ALA A 414 -30.73 -7.68 -11.10
CA ALA A 414 -30.25 -8.21 -12.37
C ALA A 414 -29.11 -9.22 -12.16
N VAL A 415 -28.14 -8.91 -11.30
CA VAL A 415 -27.05 -9.84 -10.93
C VAL A 415 -27.63 -11.10 -10.27
N ASP A 416 -28.64 -10.95 -9.43
CA ASP A 416 -29.38 -12.08 -8.84
C ASP A 416 -30.04 -12.97 -9.87
N LYS A 417 -30.69 -12.37 -10.86
CA LYS A 417 -31.28 -13.11 -11.97
C LYS A 417 -30.21 -13.85 -12.76
N MET A 418 -29.06 -13.22 -12.99
CA MET A 418 -27.90 -13.86 -13.63
C MET A 418 -27.44 -15.08 -12.85
N ILE A 419 -27.18 -14.95 -11.54
CA ILE A 419 -26.77 -16.07 -10.66
C ILE A 419 -27.72 -17.24 -10.83
N ARG A 420 -29.04 -16.99 -10.77
CA ARG A 420 -30.05 -18.06 -10.85
C ARG A 420 -30.18 -18.71 -12.23
N THR A 421 -29.76 -18.00 -13.28
CA THR A 421 -29.81 -18.46 -14.65
C THR A 421 -28.57 -19.27 -15.01
N VAL A 422 -27.39 -18.86 -14.51
CA VAL A 422 -26.11 -19.49 -14.85
C VAL A 422 -25.64 -20.51 -13.79
N THR A 423 -26.31 -20.57 -12.63
CA THR A 423 -26.00 -21.49 -11.53
C THR A 423 -27.27 -22.13 -10.95
N SER A 424 -27.10 -23.17 -10.15
CA SER A 424 -28.19 -23.76 -9.34
C SER A 424 -28.46 -23.03 -8.03
N LEU A 425 -27.69 -21.98 -7.71
CA LEU A 425 -27.82 -21.26 -6.45
C LEU A 425 -29.15 -20.53 -6.37
N ARG A 426 -29.76 -20.55 -5.18
CA ARG A 426 -30.98 -19.83 -4.85
C ARG A 426 -30.81 -19.22 -3.47
N LEU A 427 -31.42 -18.06 -3.27
CA LEU A 427 -31.56 -17.49 -1.94
C LEU A 427 -32.42 -18.44 -1.10
N ALA A 428 -31.86 -18.90 0.02
CA ALA A 428 -32.53 -19.76 0.98
C ALA A 428 -32.91 -18.95 2.22
N LYS A 429 -33.90 -19.43 2.96
CA LYS A 429 -34.28 -18.86 4.25
C LYS A 429 -33.10 -18.76 5.23
N GLU A 430 -32.16 -19.69 5.14
CA GLU A 430 -30.91 -19.69 5.92
C GLU A 430 -30.06 -18.42 5.72
N LEU A 431 -30.07 -17.81 4.52
CA LEU A 431 -29.35 -16.56 4.25
C LEU A 431 -29.99 -15.38 4.99
N VAL A 432 -31.32 -15.34 4.98
CA VAL A 432 -32.11 -14.31 5.66
C VAL A 432 -31.98 -14.45 7.17
N ASP A 433 -32.19 -15.66 7.69
CA ASP A 433 -32.08 -15.95 9.12
C ASP A 433 -30.65 -15.65 9.63
N TRP A 434 -29.61 -15.90 8.81
CA TRP A 434 -28.23 -15.53 9.16
C TRP A 434 -28.04 -14.01 9.21
N GLU A 435 -28.53 -13.26 8.22
CA GLU A 435 -28.45 -11.79 8.25
C GLU A 435 -29.17 -11.18 9.46
N ASP A 436 -30.35 -11.71 9.80
CA ASP A 436 -31.15 -11.28 10.95
C ASP A 436 -30.47 -11.62 12.29
N SER A 437 -29.65 -12.67 12.32
CA SER A 437 -28.90 -13.08 13.51
C SER A 437 -27.71 -12.17 13.83
N ARG A 438 -27.29 -11.33 12.88
CA ARG A 438 -26.10 -10.47 13.04
C ARG A 438 -26.40 -9.29 13.98
N PRO A 439 -25.43 -8.88 14.81
CA PRO A 439 -25.58 -7.70 15.67
C PRO A 439 -25.93 -6.45 14.87
N ALA A 440 -26.64 -5.52 15.50
CA ALA A 440 -26.96 -4.24 14.88
C ALA A 440 -25.68 -3.48 14.51
N PRO A 441 -25.65 -2.78 13.36
CA PRO A 441 -24.48 -1.99 12.94
C PRO A 441 -24.12 -0.94 14.00
N SER A 442 -22.82 -0.69 14.16
CA SER A 442 -22.25 0.17 15.20
C SER A 442 -22.52 1.67 15.00
N SER A 443 -22.95 2.08 13.80
CA SER A 443 -23.27 3.46 13.45
C SER A 443 -24.47 3.55 12.51
N GLU A 444 -25.12 4.72 12.45
CA GLU A 444 -26.21 5.01 11.52
C GLU A 444 -25.74 4.98 10.06
N GLU A 445 -24.49 5.35 9.79
CA GLU A 445 -23.89 5.24 8.46
C GLU A 445 -23.65 3.78 8.07
N ALA A 446 -23.16 2.95 9.00
CA ALA A 446 -23.04 1.50 8.81
C ALA A 446 -24.42 0.84 8.65
N ALA A 447 -25.44 1.34 9.36
CA ALA A 447 -26.83 0.90 9.19
C ALA A 447 -27.38 1.23 7.80
N ALA A 448 -27.18 2.48 7.37
CA ALA A 448 -27.57 2.92 6.04
C ALA A 448 -26.83 2.14 4.94
N ARG A 449 -25.54 1.82 5.12
CA ARG A 449 -24.77 1.03 4.14
C ARG A 449 -25.11 -0.46 4.14
N ARG A 450 -25.33 -1.07 5.31
CA ARG A 450 -25.83 -2.45 5.42
C ARG A 450 -27.18 -2.62 4.72
N ASN A 451 -28.03 -1.58 4.76
CA ASN A 451 -29.30 -1.53 4.04
C ASN A 451 -29.17 -1.15 2.55
N ARG A 452 -28.01 -0.71 2.05
CA ARG A 452 -27.83 -0.34 0.63
C ARG A 452 -27.63 -1.54 -0.29
N SER A 453 -27.09 -2.64 0.22
CA SER A 453 -27.33 -3.94 -0.42
C SER A 453 -28.75 -4.32 -0.08
N CYS A 454 -29.67 -4.33 -1.04
CA CYS A 454 -31.03 -4.80 -0.82
C CYS A 454 -31.01 -6.08 0.04
N ALA A 455 -31.57 -6.01 1.24
CA ALA A 455 -31.46 -7.07 2.25
C ALA A 455 -31.82 -8.43 1.65
N TRP A 456 -31.21 -9.51 2.14
CA TRP A 456 -31.41 -10.85 1.57
C TRP A 456 -32.90 -11.24 1.54
N ASP A 457 -33.67 -10.76 2.52
CA ASP A 457 -35.12 -10.91 2.60
C ASP A 457 -35.86 -10.36 1.36
N ILE A 458 -35.50 -9.14 0.95
CA ILE A 458 -36.13 -8.47 -0.19
C ILE A 458 -35.81 -9.21 -1.49
N ARG A 459 -34.55 -9.61 -1.66
CA ARG A 459 -34.12 -10.39 -2.82
C ARG A 459 -34.79 -11.76 -2.85
N MET A 460 -35.02 -12.36 -1.68
CA MET A 460 -35.77 -13.62 -1.55
C MET A 460 -37.24 -13.44 -1.95
N HIS A 461 -37.91 -12.36 -1.52
CA HIS A 461 -39.26 -12.03 -1.97
C HIS A 461 -39.35 -11.80 -3.48
N ILE A 462 -38.36 -11.14 -4.08
CA ILE A 462 -38.26 -10.98 -5.53
C ILE A 462 -38.06 -12.32 -6.23
N GLN A 463 -37.19 -13.19 -5.69
CA GLN A 463 -36.97 -14.54 -6.21
C GLN A 463 -38.26 -15.39 -6.15
N GLN A 464 -39.07 -15.27 -5.11
CA GLN A 464 -40.34 -16.01 -5.00
C GLN A 464 -41.40 -15.54 -6.01
N ARG A 465 -41.27 -14.32 -6.54
CA ARG A 465 -42.20 -13.70 -7.50
C ARG A 465 -41.53 -13.48 -8.85
N GLU A 466 -40.50 -14.25 -9.15
CA GLU A 466 -39.66 -14.08 -10.33
C GLU A 466 -40.48 -14.18 -11.63
N ASP A 467 -41.47 -15.08 -11.67
CA ASP A 467 -42.36 -15.25 -12.82
C ASP A 467 -43.26 -14.03 -13.07
N GLU A 468 -43.61 -13.26 -12.05
CA GLU A 468 -44.36 -12.01 -12.22
C GLU A 468 -43.51 -10.90 -12.86
N ILE A 469 -42.19 -10.97 -12.68
CA ILE A 469 -41.26 -9.92 -13.09
C ILE A 469 -40.67 -10.25 -14.47
N TRP A 470 -40.25 -11.49 -14.70
CA TRP A 470 -39.51 -11.89 -15.89
C TRP A 470 -40.35 -12.70 -16.89
N ASN A 471 -41.67 -12.52 -16.85
CA ASN A 471 -42.63 -13.03 -17.84
C ASN A 471 -42.36 -12.44 -19.24
N SER A 472 -42.43 -13.27 -20.28
CA SER A 472 -42.24 -12.89 -21.69
C SER A 472 -43.23 -11.83 -22.20
N GLU A 473 -44.43 -11.71 -21.63
CA GLU A 473 -45.41 -10.66 -21.95
C GLU A 473 -44.95 -9.27 -21.50
N LEU A 474 -44.07 -9.21 -20.49
CA LEU A 474 -43.49 -7.98 -19.98
C LEU A 474 -42.13 -7.68 -20.59
N ASP A 475 -41.52 -8.64 -21.29
CA ASP A 475 -40.20 -8.49 -21.90
C ASP A 475 -40.28 -8.04 -23.37
N ASP A 476 -40.20 -6.73 -23.57
CA ASP A 476 -40.24 -6.13 -24.91
C ASP A 476 -39.02 -6.53 -25.78
N ARG A 477 -37.99 -7.16 -25.20
CA ARG A 477 -36.82 -7.70 -25.94
C ARG A 477 -37.14 -9.01 -26.66
N VAL A 478 -38.19 -9.73 -26.24
CA VAL A 478 -38.61 -11.01 -26.84
C VAL A 478 -39.54 -10.79 -28.05
N GLN A 479 -40.00 -9.55 -28.29
CA GLN A 479 -40.88 -9.20 -29.41
C GLN A 479 -40.11 -8.66 -30.62
N THR A 480 -39.52 -9.54 -31.42
CA THR A 480 -39.38 -9.40 -32.90
C THR A 480 -39.14 -10.81 -33.49
N PRO A 481 -39.63 -11.09 -34.72
CA PRO A 481 -39.98 -12.44 -35.19
C PRO A 481 -38.82 -13.40 -35.42
#